data_AF-A0A2E8HT38-F1
#
_entry.id   AF-A0A2E8HT38-F1
#
_cell.length_a   1.000
_cell.length_b   1.000
_cell.length_c   1.000
_cell.angle_alpha   90.00
_cell.angle_beta   90.00
_cell.angle_gamma   90.00
#
_symmetry.space_group_name_H-M   'P 1'
#
loop_
_entity.id
_entity.type
_entity.pdbx_description
1 polymer ?
#
loop_
_entity_poly.entity_id
_entity_poly.type
_entity_poly.pdbx_seq_one_letter_code
_entity_poly.pdbx_strand_id
1 'polypeptide(L)'
;MAAERNHKKEYAARKEYLKAYRKRTQSKNTSRKRASRKMKCGKGKEVDHKDNNPDNNNRSNLRCISRKKNRQKGARKTNAKR
;
A
#
# COMPACT_ATOMS: atom_id res chain seq x y z
N MET A 1 -9.71 9.99 -39.54
CA MET A 1 -10.17 11.01 -38.58
C MET A 1 -9.94 10.47 -37.18
N ALA A 2 -9.20 11.20 -36.33
CA ALA A 2 -9.06 10.80 -34.93
C ALA A 2 -10.45 10.88 -34.27
N ALA A 3 -10.89 9.78 -33.64
CA ALA A 3 -12.16 9.77 -32.92
C ALA A 3 -12.15 10.91 -31.89
N GLU A 4 -13.19 11.74 -31.94
CA GLU A 4 -13.31 12.91 -31.06
C GLU A 4 -13.29 12.45 -29.60
N ARG A 5 -12.40 13.06 -28.81
CA ARG A 5 -12.10 12.58 -27.46
C ARG A 5 -13.29 12.82 -26.53
N ASN A 6 -13.96 11.75 -26.11
CA ASN A 6 -15.11 11.86 -25.22
C ASN A 6 -14.69 12.08 -23.76
N HIS A 7 -14.46 13.34 -23.40
CA HIS A 7 -14.05 13.76 -22.06
C HIS A 7 -15.03 13.34 -20.95
N LYS A 8 -16.36 13.32 -21.20
CA LYS A 8 -17.36 12.90 -20.21
C LYS A 8 -17.21 11.42 -19.85
N LYS A 9 -17.02 10.56 -20.87
CA LYS A 9 -16.80 9.12 -20.69
C LYS A 9 -15.48 8.85 -19.96
N GLU A 10 -14.41 9.54 -20.32
CA GLU A 10 -13.11 9.42 -19.64
C GLU A 10 -13.20 9.81 -18.15
N TYR A 11 -13.89 10.91 -17.84
CA TYR A 11 -14.06 11.37 -16.46
C TYR A 11 -14.88 10.39 -15.62
N ALA A 12 -15.98 9.85 -16.18
CA ALA A 12 -16.80 8.84 -15.52
C ALA A 12 -15.99 7.56 -15.24
N ALA A 13 -15.25 7.06 -16.23
CA ALA A 13 -14.36 5.89 -16.07
C ALA A 13 -13.28 6.13 -15.00
N ARG A 14 -12.66 7.32 -14.99
CA ARG A 14 -11.69 7.72 -13.96
C ARG A 14 -12.31 7.74 -12.56
N LYS A 15 -13.54 8.24 -12.42
CA LYS A 15 -14.26 8.28 -11.13
C LYS A 15 -14.47 6.88 -10.57
N GLU A 16 -14.94 5.94 -11.39
CA GLU A 16 -15.15 4.55 -10.96
C GLU A 16 -13.83 3.83 -10.63
N TYR A 17 -12.81 4.03 -11.47
CA TYR A 17 -11.45 3.53 -11.17
C TYR A 17 -10.94 4.05 -9.82
N LEU A 18 -11.06 5.35 -9.56
CA LEU A 18 -10.62 5.97 -8.31
C LEU A 18 -11.41 5.44 -7.11
N LYS A 19 -12.72 5.19 -7.26
CA LYS A 19 -13.56 4.59 -6.22
C LYS A 19 -13.11 3.17 -5.89
N ALA A 20 -12.89 2.32 -6.89
CA ALA A 20 -12.36 0.97 -6.71
C ALA A 20 -10.96 0.98 -6.08
N TYR A 21 -10.09 1.87 -6.55
CA TYR A 21 -8.75 2.07 -5.99
C TYR A 21 -8.79 2.45 -4.50
N ARG A 22 -9.66 3.41 -4.12
CA ARG A 22 -9.86 3.82 -2.73
C ARG A 22 -10.32 2.64 -1.87
N LYS A 23 -11.33 1.88 -2.30
CA LYS A 23 -11.80 0.69 -1.58
C LYS A 23 -10.68 -0.34 -1.35
N ARG A 24 -9.92 -0.67 -2.41
CA ARG A 24 -8.82 -1.64 -2.33
C ARG A 24 -7.69 -1.17 -1.40
N THR A 25 -7.36 0.11 -1.44
CA THR A 25 -6.29 0.68 -0.59
C THR A 25 -6.73 0.85 0.86
N GLN A 26 -8.00 1.14 1.10
CA GLN A 26 -8.58 1.27 2.43
C GLN A 26 -8.40 -0.01 3.26
N SER A 27 -8.71 -1.19 2.69
CA SER A 27 -8.50 -2.47 3.36
C SER A 27 -7.04 -2.65 3.82
N LYS A 28 -6.10 -2.47 2.90
CA LYS A 28 -4.66 -2.60 3.18
C LYS A 28 -4.17 -1.61 4.23
N ASN A 29 -4.66 -0.37 4.21
CA ASN A 29 -4.30 0.65 5.18
C ASN A 29 -4.85 0.31 6.57
N THR A 30 -6.07 -0.23 6.66
CA THR A 30 -6.65 -0.75 7.90
C THR A 30 -5.80 -1.90 8.46
N SER A 31 -5.40 -2.86 7.64
CA SER A 31 -4.54 -3.97 8.06
C SER A 31 -3.18 -3.48 8.58
N ARG A 32 -2.53 -2.52 7.90
CA ARG A 32 -1.29 -1.89 8.38
C ARG A 32 -1.48 -1.17 9.72
N LYS A 33 -2.61 -0.46 9.89
CA LYS A 33 -2.92 0.24 11.15
C LYS A 33 -3.07 -0.74 12.31
N ARG A 34 -3.71 -1.89 12.07
CA ARG A 34 -3.82 -2.98 13.07
C ARG A 34 -2.43 -3.53 13.44
N ALA A 35 -1.56 -3.78 12.46
CA ALA A 35 -0.19 -4.24 12.69
C ALA A 35 0.62 -3.25 13.54
N SER A 36 0.52 -1.94 13.23
CA SER A 36 1.16 -0.86 13.98
C SER A 36 0.75 -0.85 15.46
N ARG A 37 -0.55 -0.94 15.73
CA ARG A 37 -1.10 -1.00 17.10
C ARG A 37 -0.65 -2.25 17.87
N LYS A 38 -0.43 -3.38 17.18
CA LYS A 38 -0.02 -4.65 17.79
C LYS A 38 1.46 -4.67 18.19
N MET A 39 2.33 -4.12 17.34
CA MET A 39 3.78 -4.17 17.57
C MET A 39 4.32 -3.01 18.39
N LYS A 40 3.67 -1.83 18.33
CA LYS A 40 4.08 -0.60 19.05
C LYS A 40 5.60 -0.35 18.94
N CYS A 41 6.12 -0.36 17.72
CA CYS A 41 7.55 -0.15 17.50
C CYS A 41 8.00 1.22 18.05
N GLY A 42 9.12 1.23 18.78
CA GLY A 42 9.69 2.46 19.34
C GLY A 42 10.17 3.47 18.28
N LYS A 43 10.67 4.62 18.75
CA LYS A 43 11.11 5.75 17.91
C LYS A 43 12.10 5.30 16.82
N GLY A 44 11.92 5.80 15.59
CA GLY A 44 12.79 5.49 14.46
C GLY A 44 12.58 4.11 13.81
N LYS A 45 11.66 3.30 14.34
CA LYS A 45 11.28 2.00 13.77
C LYS A 45 9.87 2.03 13.17
N GLU A 46 9.64 1.18 12.19
CA GLU A 46 8.35 0.94 11.54
C GLU A 46 8.05 -0.57 11.57
N VAL A 47 6.76 -0.92 11.52
CA VAL A 47 6.34 -2.31 11.36
C VAL A 47 6.57 -2.74 9.92
N ASP A 48 7.29 -3.85 9.74
CA ASP A 48 7.50 -4.53 8.47
C ASP A 48 6.81 -5.90 8.50
N HIS A 49 6.14 -6.20 7.40
CA HIS A 49 5.60 -7.52 7.07
C HIS A 49 6.68 -8.28 6.31
N LYS A 50 7.19 -9.39 6.87
CA LYS A 50 8.29 -10.16 6.27
C LYS A 50 7.94 -10.58 4.83
N ASP A 51 6.74 -11.11 4.64
CA ASP A 51 6.17 -11.57 3.37
C ASP A 51 5.69 -10.45 2.40
N ASN A 52 5.76 -9.17 2.81
CA ASN A 52 5.23 -8.03 2.06
C ASN A 52 3.70 -8.05 1.82
N ASN A 53 2.96 -8.88 2.55
CA ASN A 53 1.51 -8.91 2.52
C ASN A 53 0.95 -8.10 3.70
N PRO A 54 0.34 -6.92 3.47
CA PRO A 54 -0.21 -6.10 4.55
C PRO A 54 -1.36 -6.76 5.30
N ASP A 55 -1.99 -7.79 4.74
CA ASP A 55 -3.13 -8.49 5.34
C ASP A 55 -2.70 -9.63 6.27
N ASN A 56 -1.43 -10.08 6.20
CA ASN A 56 -0.89 -11.12 7.09
C ASN A 56 -0.34 -10.50 8.39
N ASN A 57 -1.21 -10.28 9.37
CA ASN A 57 -0.87 -9.66 10.66
C ASN A 57 -0.48 -10.65 11.78
N ASN A 58 -0.04 -11.85 11.40
CA ASN A 58 0.49 -12.84 12.33
C ASN A 58 1.76 -12.30 13.02
N ARG A 59 1.89 -12.50 14.34
CA ARG A 59 2.98 -11.89 15.11
C ARG A 59 4.36 -12.39 14.66
N SER A 60 4.43 -13.63 14.18
CA SER A 60 5.62 -14.22 13.55
C SER A 60 6.00 -13.57 12.21
N ASN A 61 5.03 -12.99 11.48
CA ASN A 61 5.25 -12.29 10.21
C ASN A 61 5.60 -10.80 10.39
N LEU A 62 5.32 -10.23 11.55
CA LEU A 62 5.61 -8.82 11.84
C LEU A 62 6.99 -8.66 12.51
N ARG A 63 7.69 -7.58 12.19
CA ARG A 63 8.91 -7.17 12.88
C ARG A 63 9.05 -5.65 12.92
N CYS A 64 9.75 -5.13 13.92
CA CYS A 64 10.13 -3.72 13.99
C CYS A 64 11.50 -3.54 13.36
N ILE A 65 11.58 -2.82 12.24
CA ILE A 65 12.85 -2.49 11.58
C ILE A 65 13.02 -0.97 11.49
N SER A 66 14.22 -0.50 11.18
CA SER A 66 14.43 0.94 10.98
C SER A 66 13.61 1.47 9.79
N ARG A 67 13.14 2.72 9.91
CA ARG A 67 12.39 3.42 8.84
C ARG A 67 13.11 3.34 7.49
N LYS A 68 14.43 3.58 7.49
CA LYS A 68 15.27 3.54 6.29
C LYS A 68 15.21 2.18 5.59
N LYS A 69 15.38 1.08 6.35
CA LYS A 69 15.36 -0.28 5.81
C LYS A 69 13.98 -0.64 5.25
N ASN A 70 12.90 -0.27 5.95
CA ASN A 70 11.53 -0.54 5.51
C ASN A 70 11.21 0.17 4.19
N ARG A 71 11.54 1.46 4.09
CA ARG A 71 11.29 2.26 2.89
C ARG A 71 12.13 1.80 1.70
N GLN A 72 13.40 1.44 1.94
CA GLN A 72 14.27 0.88 0.90
C GLN A 72 13.72 -0.44 0.35
N LYS A 73 13.18 -1.32 1.20
CA LYS A 73 12.49 -2.55 0.77
C LYS A 73 11.33 -2.25 -0.16
N GLY A 74 10.53 -1.23 0.16
CA GLY A 74 9.45 -0.73 -0.69
C GLY A 74 9.93 -0.22 -2.05
N ALA A 75 10.99 0.60 -2.07
CA ALA A 75 11.56 1.15 -3.30
C ALA A 75 12.14 0.06 -4.21
N ARG A 76 12.84 -0.94 -3.66
CA ARG A 76 13.33 -2.09 -4.44
C ARG A 76 12.19 -2.85 -5.12
N LYS A 77 11.07 -3.05 -4.41
CA LYS A 77 9.89 -3.72 -4.95
C LYS A 77 9.26 -2.95 -6.11
N THR A 78 9.22 -1.62 -6.05
CA THR A 78 8.69 -0.81 -7.15
C THR A 78 9.64 -0.75 -8.34
N ASN A 79 10.95 -0.64 -8.06
CA ASN A 79 11.96 -0.56 -9.12
C ASN A 79 12.12 -1.88 -9.87
N ALA A 80 11.99 -3.04 -9.20
CA ALA A 80 12.00 -4.34 -9.86
C ALA A 80 10.81 -4.59 -10.81
N LYS A 81 9.82 -3.69 -10.84
CA LYS A 81 8.65 -3.76 -11.72
C LYS A 81 8.67 -2.72 -12.85
N ARG A 82 9.66 -1.82 -12.85
CA ARG A 82 9.92 -0.89 -13.94
C ARG A 82 10.87 -1.56 -14.92
#